data_AF-A0AAE2LJL5-F1
#
_entry.id   AF-A0AAE2LJL5-F1
#
_cell.length_a   1.000
_cell.length_b   1.000
_cell.length_c   1.000
_cell.angle_alpha   90.00
_cell.angle_beta   90.00
_cell.angle_gamma   90.00
#
_symmetry.space_group_name_H-M   'P 1'
#
loop_
_entity.id
_entity.type
_entity.pdbx_description
1 polymer ?
#
loop_
_entity_poly.entity_id
_entity_poly.type
_entity_poly.pdbx_seq_one_letter_code
_entity_poly.pdbx_strand_id
1 'polypeptide(L)'
;MSNSTDPDLTRRRIIASALAVIALLAIAAFTWWIDGRDSPDDASSAPTSTAAGPLLGTSTAAPGPATVEARGGDAPTRVTKTLNEIDSGRWPEAANAPGTHGGDTFRNNERKLPVKSADGRRIVYKEWDVNPKKPGRGRDAERIVTGSDGSAWYTLDHYRTFVQIRGPSA
;
A
#
# COMPACT_ATOMS: atom_id res chain seq x y z
N MET A 1 25.62 51.67 -19.07
CA MET A 1 25.16 50.57 -18.19
C MET A 1 23.82 50.10 -18.73
N SER A 2 23.83 49.05 -19.56
CA SER A 2 22.61 48.48 -20.16
C SER A 2 22.49 47.04 -19.68
N ASN A 3 21.43 46.75 -18.93
CA ASN A 3 21.14 45.43 -18.39
C ASN A 3 20.30 44.67 -19.43
N SER A 4 20.94 43.87 -20.28
CA SER A 4 20.24 42.99 -21.22
C SER A 4 19.63 41.83 -20.46
N THR A 5 18.30 41.76 -20.43
CA THR A 5 17.56 40.63 -19.86
C THR A 5 17.44 39.57 -20.96
N ASP A 6 18.09 38.41 -20.80
CA ASP A 6 18.08 37.32 -21.79
C ASP A 6 16.67 36.71 -21.94
N PRO A 7 16.04 36.75 -23.14
CA PRO A 7 14.68 36.26 -23.38
C PRO A 7 14.56 34.72 -23.47
N ASP A 8 15.65 33.97 -23.37
CA ASP A 8 15.68 32.51 -23.61
C ASP A 8 15.24 31.65 -22.43
N LEU A 9 15.21 32.19 -21.20
CA LEU A 9 14.78 31.45 -20.01
C LEU A 9 13.24 31.40 -19.85
N THR A 10 12.50 32.23 -20.59
CA THR A 10 11.03 32.32 -20.47
C THR A 10 10.30 31.40 -21.45
N ARG A 11 10.90 31.06 -22.61
CA ARG A 11 10.27 30.17 -23.61
C ARG A 11 10.26 28.69 -23.23
N ARG A 12 11.21 28.22 -22.41
CA ARG A 12 11.29 26.80 -21.99
C ARG A 12 10.26 26.41 -20.94
N ARG A 13 9.58 27.37 -20.30
CA ARG A 13 8.57 27.11 -19.26
C ARG A 13 7.12 27.10 -19.78
N ILE A 14 6.89 27.45 -21.06
CA ILE A 14 5.54 27.60 -21.63
C ILE A 14 5.16 26.43 -22.57
N ILE A 15 6.11 25.69 -23.12
CA ILE A 15 5.80 24.52 -23.98
C ILE A 15 5.41 23.26 -23.17
N ALA A 16 5.82 23.18 -21.89
CA ALA A 16 5.49 22.06 -21.02
C ALA A 16 4.04 22.06 -20.49
N SER A 17 3.27 23.13 -20.73
CA SER A 17 1.93 23.32 -20.15
C SER A 17 0.77 23.04 -21.12
N ALA A 18 1.01 22.94 -22.42
CA ALA A 18 -0.07 22.74 -23.41
C ALA A 18 -0.43 21.26 -23.68
N LEU A 19 0.50 20.31 -23.49
CA LEU A 19 0.25 18.88 -23.71
C LEU A 19 -0.43 18.17 -22.51
N ALA A 20 -0.27 18.71 -21.29
CA ALA A 20 -0.91 18.16 -20.09
C ALA A 20 -2.42 18.45 -20.02
N VAL A 21 -2.89 19.56 -20.59
CA VAL A 21 -4.32 19.92 -20.61
C VAL A 21 -5.10 19.09 -21.65
N ILE A 22 -4.49 18.79 -22.81
CA ILE A 22 -5.12 17.95 -23.85
C ILE A 22 -5.22 16.48 -23.40
N ALA A 23 -4.22 15.96 -22.68
CA ALA A 23 -4.27 14.61 -22.11
C ALA A 23 -5.32 14.49 -20.98
N LEU A 24 -5.51 15.53 -20.16
CA LEU A 24 -6.55 15.58 -19.13
C LEU A 24 -7.97 15.67 -19.69
N LEU A 25 -8.18 16.34 -20.83
CA LEU A 25 -9.49 16.40 -21.50
C LEU A 25 -9.86 15.09 -22.23
N ALA A 26 -8.86 14.33 -22.71
CA ALA A 26 -9.11 13.01 -23.34
C ALA A 26 -9.48 11.92 -22.31
N ILE A 27 -8.97 11.98 -21.08
CA ILE A 27 -9.29 11.01 -20.01
C ILE A 27 -10.68 11.29 -19.43
N ALA A 28 -11.09 12.56 -19.31
CA ALA A 28 -12.43 12.93 -18.83
C ALA A 28 -13.55 12.60 -19.83
N ALA A 29 -13.27 12.55 -21.13
CA ALA A 29 -14.24 12.13 -22.14
C ALA A 29 -14.41 10.60 -22.24
N PHE A 30 -13.43 9.81 -21.77
CA PHE A 30 -13.51 8.35 -21.81
C PHE A 30 -14.19 7.73 -20.57
N THR A 31 -14.27 8.48 -19.47
CA THR A 31 -15.06 8.09 -18.28
C THR A 31 -16.56 8.42 -18.40
N TRP A 32 -16.99 9.04 -19.50
CA TRP A 32 -18.40 9.34 -19.82
C TRP A 32 -18.91 8.62 -21.09
N TRP A 33 -18.23 7.55 -21.55
CA TRP A 33 -18.68 6.73 -22.70
C TRP A 33 -19.07 5.28 -22.33
N ILE A 34 -18.77 4.78 -21.12
CA ILE A 34 -19.29 3.49 -20.64
C ILE A 34 -20.59 3.67 -19.82
N ASP A 35 -21.09 4.90 -19.71
CA ASP A 35 -22.34 5.24 -19.03
C ASP A 35 -23.50 5.39 -20.03
N GLY A 36 -23.81 4.31 -20.75
CA GLY A 36 -24.85 4.36 -21.77
C GLY A 36 -25.33 2.98 -22.19
N ARG A 37 -26.19 2.36 -21.36
CA ARG A 37 -27.46 1.74 -21.79
C ARG A 37 -28.40 1.62 -20.58
N ASP A 38 -29.23 2.63 -20.38
CA ASP A 38 -30.52 2.48 -19.71
C ASP A 38 -31.46 1.62 -20.55
N SER A 39 -32.29 0.80 -19.89
CA SER A 39 -33.74 0.78 -20.10
C SER A 39 -34.46 -0.12 -19.08
N PRO A 40 -35.75 0.13 -18.78
CA PRO A 40 -36.28 0.03 -17.42
C PRO A 40 -37.43 -0.99 -17.25
N ASP A 41 -37.87 -1.11 -15.99
CA ASP A 41 -39.16 -1.54 -15.44
C ASP A 41 -39.66 -2.99 -15.64
N ASP A 42 -39.85 -3.73 -14.54
CA ASP A 42 -41.21 -4.13 -14.15
C ASP A 42 -41.37 -4.63 -12.69
N ALA A 43 -42.40 -4.05 -12.07
CA ALA A 43 -43.27 -4.43 -10.96
C ALA A 43 -42.98 -5.59 -9.97
N SER A 44 -43.00 -5.21 -8.68
CA SER A 44 -43.95 -5.67 -7.64
C SER A 44 -44.03 -7.15 -7.24
N SER A 45 -43.63 -7.47 -6.00
CA SER A 45 -44.55 -7.92 -4.92
C SER A 45 -43.78 -8.20 -3.62
N ALA A 46 -44.42 -7.87 -2.50
CA ALA A 46 -43.88 -7.93 -1.13
C ALA A 46 -44.14 -9.33 -0.46
N PRO A 47 -44.02 -9.51 0.87
CA PRO A 47 -43.00 -10.33 1.51
C PRO A 47 -43.55 -11.58 2.23
N THR A 48 -42.72 -12.58 2.56
CA THR A 48 -43.03 -13.51 3.68
C THR A 48 -41.78 -14.19 4.27
N SER A 49 -41.72 -14.19 5.60
CA SER A 49 -40.77 -14.91 6.46
C SER A 49 -40.79 -16.43 6.25
N THR A 50 -39.65 -17.11 6.42
CA THR A 50 -39.55 -18.43 7.06
C THR A 50 -38.13 -18.65 7.57
N ALA A 51 -38.02 -18.96 8.86
CA ALA A 51 -36.79 -19.37 9.54
C ALA A 51 -36.46 -20.84 9.24
N ALA A 52 -35.19 -21.19 9.11
CA ALA A 52 -34.67 -22.53 9.37
C ALA A 52 -33.20 -22.43 9.81
N GLY A 53 -32.89 -23.09 10.93
CA GLY A 53 -31.63 -23.01 11.66
C GLY A 53 -30.44 -23.78 11.04
N PRO A 54 -29.35 -23.93 11.82
CA PRO A 54 -28.00 -24.18 11.32
C PRO A 54 -27.72 -25.67 11.13
N LEU A 55 -26.93 -26.02 10.12
CA LEU A 55 -26.29 -27.33 10.02
C LEU A 55 -24.80 -27.19 9.74
N LEU A 56 -24.07 -27.83 10.65
CA LEU A 56 -22.63 -28.00 10.72
C LEU A 56 -22.10 -28.93 9.62
N GLY A 57 -20.82 -28.77 9.29
CA GLY A 57 -19.99 -29.72 8.53
C GLY A 57 -19.65 -29.18 7.13
N THR A 58 -18.41 -29.11 6.66
CA THR A 58 -17.17 -29.78 7.09
C THR A 58 -16.02 -29.00 6.44
N SER A 59 -15.24 -28.25 7.23
CA SER A 59 -14.00 -27.65 6.71
C SER A 59 -12.93 -28.72 6.64
N THR A 60 -12.73 -29.29 5.45
CA THR A 60 -11.52 -30.04 5.11
C THR A 60 -10.33 -29.09 5.19
N ALA A 61 -9.58 -29.20 6.29
CA ALA A 61 -8.34 -28.47 6.54
C ALA A 61 -7.27 -28.90 5.54
N ALA A 62 -6.90 -28.00 4.63
CA ALA A 62 -5.61 -28.03 3.96
C ALA A 62 -4.54 -27.47 4.92
N PRO A 63 -3.33 -28.05 4.99
CA PRO A 63 -2.27 -27.51 5.84
C PRO A 63 -1.64 -26.29 5.16
N GLY A 64 -2.26 -25.12 5.34
CA GLY A 64 -1.60 -23.84 5.14
C GLY A 64 -0.75 -23.51 6.37
N PRO A 65 0.46 -22.95 6.22
CA PRO A 65 1.31 -22.66 7.37
C PRO A 65 0.66 -21.57 8.24
N ALA A 66 0.21 -22.01 9.41
CA ALA A 66 -0.04 -21.27 10.64
C ALA A 66 -0.44 -19.80 10.50
N THR A 67 -1.73 -19.55 10.73
CA THR A 67 -2.23 -18.31 11.34
C THR A 67 -1.51 -18.12 12.68
N VAL A 68 -0.35 -17.47 12.65
CA VAL A 68 0.22 -16.89 13.86
C VAL A 68 -0.46 -15.55 14.01
N GLU A 69 -1.54 -15.56 14.79
CA GLU A 69 -2.08 -14.38 15.44
C GLU A 69 -0.90 -13.64 16.08
N ALA A 70 -0.47 -12.53 15.45
CA ALA A 70 0.54 -11.66 16.00
C ALA A 70 -0.07 -10.98 17.23
N ARG A 71 0.03 -11.66 18.38
CA ARG A 71 -0.24 -11.09 19.69
C ARG A 71 0.72 -9.92 19.85
N GLY A 72 0.19 -8.71 20.06
CA GLY A 72 0.96 -7.46 20.10
C GLY A 72 2.24 -7.64 20.91
N GLY A 73 3.37 -7.70 20.21
CA GLY A 73 4.68 -8.07 20.78
C GLY A 73 5.51 -8.92 19.81
N ASP A 74 5.00 -10.06 19.36
CA ASP A 74 5.82 -11.04 18.64
C ASP A 74 5.36 -11.23 17.19
N ALA A 75 6.06 -10.57 16.28
CA ALA A 75 5.94 -10.82 14.85
C ALA A 75 6.36 -12.26 14.51
N PRO A 76 5.79 -12.87 13.46
CA PRO A 76 6.27 -14.16 12.99
C PRO A 76 7.78 -14.13 12.67
N THR A 77 8.51 -15.20 12.96
CA THR A 77 9.99 -15.28 12.81
C THR A 77 10.50 -14.80 11.46
N ARG A 78 9.77 -15.11 10.38
CA ARG A 78 10.10 -14.65 9.01
C ARG A 78 10.11 -13.12 8.89
N VAL A 79 9.15 -12.45 9.53
CA VAL A 79 9.02 -10.99 9.53
C VAL A 79 10.18 -10.38 10.33
N THR A 80 10.48 -10.92 11.51
CA THR A 80 11.61 -10.46 12.33
C THR A 80 12.95 -10.67 11.61
N LYS A 81 13.11 -11.78 10.88
CA LYS A 81 14.30 -12.02 10.06
C LYS A 81 14.45 -10.94 8.98
N THR A 82 13.39 -10.66 8.23
CA THR A 82 13.42 -9.61 7.20
C THR A 82 13.65 -8.24 7.83
N LEU A 83 13.06 -7.94 8.99
CA LEU A 83 13.32 -6.69 9.72
C LEU A 83 14.81 -6.52 10.04
N ASN A 84 15.49 -7.56 10.51
CA ASN A 84 16.93 -7.51 10.78
C ASN A 84 17.76 -7.28 9.50
N GLU A 85 17.36 -7.86 8.37
CA GLU A 85 17.99 -7.60 7.07
C GLU A 85 17.77 -6.15 6.61
N ILE A 86 16.59 -5.59 6.86
CA ILE A 86 16.26 -4.18 6.60
C ILE A 86 17.14 -3.27 7.47
N ASP A 87 17.23 -3.53 8.76
CA ASP A 87 18.00 -2.71 9.70
C ASP A 87 19.50 -2.74 9.38
N SER A 88 20.00 -3.88 8.89
CA SER A 88 21.39 -4.02 8.43
C SER A 88 21.65 -3.47 7.03
N GLY A 89 20.63 -2.94 6.34
CA GLY A 89 20.72 -2.37 5.01
C GLY A 89 20.97 -3.38 3.90
N ARG A 90 20.71 -4.67 4.15
CA ARG A 90 20.92 -5.76 3.18
C ARG A 90 19.67 -6.13 2.39
N TRP A 91 18.49 -5.74 2.87
CA TRP A 91 17.23 -5.96 2.17
C TRP A 91 16.91 -4.77 1.25
N PRO A 92 16.40 -4.98 0.01
CA PRO A 92 15.91 -6.24 -0.57
C PRO A 92 16.94 -7.14 -1.26
N GLU A 93 18.20 -6.74 -1.39
CA GLU A 93 19.21 -7.45 -2.18
C GLU A 93 19.48 -8.87 -1.63
N ALA A 94 19.52 -9.03 -0.31
CA ALA A 94 19.69 -10.31 0.37
C ALA A 94 18.58 -11.33 0.05
N ALA A 95 17.44 -10.90 -0.47
CA ALA A 95 16.39 -11.79 -0.95
C ALA A 95 16.86 -12.66 -2.13
N ASN A 96 17.87 -12.21 -2.89
CA ASN A 96 18.34 -12.86 -4.12
C ASN A 96 17.19 -13.22 -5.09
N ALA A 97 16.16 -12.38 -5.12
CA ALA A 97 14.94 -12.61 -5.86
C ALA A 97 14.55 -11.34 -6.65
N PRO A 98 14.87 -11.28 -7.96
CA PRO A 98 14.59 -10.10 -8.78
C PRO A 98 13.14 -9.64 -8.70
N GLY A 99 12.95 -8.34 -8.45
CA GLY A 99 11.64 -7.73 -8.28
C GLY A 99 11.06 -7.82 -6.86
N THR A 100 11.84 -8.25 -5.86
CA THR A 100 11.59 -7.90 -4.46
C THR A 100 11.92 -6.42 -4.26
N HIS A 101 11.06 -5.67 -3.58
CA HIS A 101 11.22 -4.21 -3.42
C HIS A 101 11.29 -3.82 -1.95
N GLY A 102 11.94 -2.70 -1.69
CA GLY A 102 11.91 -2.05 -0.40
C GLY A 102 12.67 -0.73 -0.40
N GLY A 103 12.39 0.10 0.59
CA GLY A 103 13.01 1.41 0.78
C GLY A 103 12.22 2.57 0.18
N ASP A 104 11.15 2.29 -0.57
CA ASP A 104 10.23 3.29 -1.11
C ASP A 104 9.49 4.04 0.00
N THR A 105 9.04 5.26 -0.29
CA THR A 105 8.31 6.08 0.69
C THR A 105 6.89 5.57 0.88
N PHE A 106 6.56 5.17 2.11
CA PHE A 106 5.17 4.96 2.51
C PHE A 106 4.54 6.28 2.96
N ARG A 107 3.54 6.75 2.23
CA ARG A 107 2.98 8.09 2.45
C ARG A 107 2.10 8.22 3.69
N ASN A 108 1.58 7.12 4.22
CA ASN A 108 0.64 7.11 5.33
C ASN A 108 -0.56 8.08 5.11
N ASN A 109 -1.11 8.12 3.89
CA ASN A 109 -2.19 9.05 3.51
C ASN A 109 -3.45 8.85 4.37
N GLU A 110 -3.74 7.59 4.70
CA GLU A 110 -4.88 7.18 5.53
C GLU A 110 -4.63 7.40 7.03
N ARG A 111 -3.41 7.83 7.42
CA ARG A 111 -3.01 8.12 8.81
C ARG A 111 -3.27 6.95 9.77
N LYS A 112 -3.09 5.72 9.28
CA LYS A 112 -3.19 4.49 10.08
C LYS A 112 -2.02 4.31 11.04
N LEU A 113 -0.88 4.92 10.71
CA LEU A 113 0.30 4.96 11.58
C LEU A 113 0.44 6.37 12.20
N PRO A 114 1.15 6.50 13.34
CA PRO A 114 1.44 7.80 13.93
C PRO A 114 2.05 8.80 12.93
N VAL A 115 1.66 10.07 13.01
CA VAL A 115 2.19 11.10 12.08
C VAL A 115 3.41 11.82 12.68
N LYS A 116 3.51 11.82 14.01
CA LYS A 116 4.58 12.48 14.76
C LYS A 116 5.18 11.52 15.78
N SER A 117 6.48 11.64 16.00
CA SER A 117 7.22 10.96 17.07
C SER A 117 6.93 11.60 18.43
N ALA A 118 7.43 10.99 19.49
CA ALA A 118 7.23 11.45 20.86
C ALA A 118 7.74 12.88 21.12
N ASP A 119 8.77 13.30 20.37
CA ASP A 119 9.34 14.65 20.40
C ASP A 119 8.62 15.66 19.47
N GLY A 120 7.53 15.24 18.82
CA GLY A 120 6.71 16.08 17.95
C GLY A 120 7.22 16.25 16.50
N ARG A 121 8.34 15.61 16.12
CA ARG A 121 8.83 15.62 14.73
C ARG A 121 7.95 14.77 13.82
N ARG A 122 7.89 15.10 12.53
CA ARG A 122 7.15 14.28 11.55
C ARG A 122 7.87 12.96 11.33
N ILE A 123 7.12 11.85 11.37
CA ILE A 123 7.67 10.53 11.03
C ILE A 123 7.63 10.36 9.51
N VAL A 124 8.77 9.97 8.94
CA VAL A 124 8.88 9.54 7.55
C VAL A 124 8.90 8.02 7.54
N TYR A 125 8.07 7.41 6.68
CA TYR A 125 7.96 5.97 6.60
C TYR A 125 8.54 5.42 5.30
N LYS A 126 9.17 4.25 5.41
CA LYS A 126 9.57 3.43 4.27
C LYS A 126 8.85 2.09 4.28
N GLU A 127 8.54 1.56 3.11
CA GLU A 127 7.93 0.24 2.96
C GLU A 127 8.88 -0.80 2.39
N TRP A 128 8.66 -2.06 2.75
CA TRP A 128 9.51 -3.19 2.41
C TRP A 128 8.65 -4.43 2.16
N ASP A 129 8.94 -5.17 1.10
CA ASP A 129 8.45 -6.54 0.97
C ASP A 129 8.93 -7.39 2.13
N VAL A 130 8.07 -8.27 2.65
CA VAL A 130 8.45 -9.21 3.71
C VAL A 130 9.13 -10.44 3.13
N ASN A 131 8.57 -10.99 2.05
CA ASN A 131 9.02 -12.24 1.46
C ASN A 131 9.72 -11.97 0.11
N PRO A 132 10.71 -12.81 -0.26
CA PRO A 132 11.27 -12.79 -1.62
C PRO A 132 10.17 -13.00 -2.67
N LYS A 133 10.17 -12.17 -3.71
CA LYS A 133 9.21 -12.31 -4.81
C LYS A 133 9.38 -13.66 -5.52
N LYS A 134 8.27 -14.36 -5.75
CA LYS A 134 8.26 -15.63 -6.50
C LYS A 134 8.33 -15.37 -8.02
N PRO A 135 9.11 -16.16 -8.78
CA PRO A 135 9.15 -16.06 -10.25
C PRO A 135 7.76 -16.23 -10.87
N GLY A 136 7.45 -15.44 -11.90
CA GLY A 136 6.16 -15.52 -12.61
C GLY A 136 4.93 -15.16 -11.76
N ARG A 137 5.12 -14.50 -10.61
CA ARG A 137 4.05 -14.03 -9.71
C ARG A 137 4.24 -12.54 -9.40
N GLY A 138 3.15 -11.88 -9.03
CA GLY A 138 3.22 -10.56 -8.40
C GLY A 138 3.86 -10.62 -7.02
N ARG A 139 4.17 -9.46 -6.45
CA ARG A 139 4.50 -9.33 -5.02
C ARG A 139 3.28 -9.77 -4.21
N ASP A 140 3.50 -10.36 -3.04
CA ASP A 140 2.40 -10.67 -2.12
C ASP A 140 1.88 -9.41 -1.43
N ALA A 141 0.96 -9.56 -0.48
CA ALA A 141 0.35 -8.47 0.26
C ALA A 141 1.18 -8.01 1.48
N GLU A 142 2.19 -8.78 1.89
CA GLU A 142 2.86 -8.59 3.17
C GLU A 142 3.90 -7.49 3.11
N ARG A 143 3.85 -6.55 4.07
CA ARG A 143 4.80 -5.45 4.14
C ARG A 143 5.29 -5.20 5.56
N ILE A 144 6.55 -4.82 5.67
CA ILE A 144 7.08 -4.10 6.82
C ILE A 144 7.10 -2.61 6.45
N VAL A 145 6.73 -1.76 7.40
CA VAL A 145 6.84 -0.30 7.30
C VAL A 145 7.71 0.20 8.44
N THR A 146 8.84 0.82 8.13
CA THR A 146 9.77 1.39 9.13
C THR A 146 9.62 2.91 9.21
N GLY A 147 9.54 3.43 10.43
CA GLY A 147 9.48 4.85 10.73
C GLY A 147 10.86 5.45 10.99
N SER A 148 11.03 6.73 10.67
CA SER A 148 12.24 7.50 10.99
C SER A 148 12.48 7.67 12.49
N ASP A 149 11.47 7.37 13.32
CA ASP A 149 11.55 7.30 14.78
C ASP A 149 12.03 5.94 15.29
N GLY A 150 12.45 5.04 14.39
CA GLY A 150 12.90 3.68 14.73
C GLY A 150 11.78 2.66 14.85
N SER A 151 10.50 3.09 14.82
CA SER A 151 9.37 2.17 14.89
C SER A 151 9.28 1.25 13.67
N ALA A 152 8.69 0.07 13.84
CA ALA A 152 8.39 -0.82 12.72
C ALA A 152 7.00 -1.45 12.89
N TRP A 153 6.30 -1.55 11.76
CA TRP A 153 4.94 -2.02 11.66
C TRP A 153 4.86 -3.11 10.60
N TYR A 154 4.05 -4.14 10.83
CA TYR A 154 3.81 -5.22 9.90
C TYR A 154 2.35 -5.21 9.45
N THR A 155 2.11 -5.46 8.16
CA THR A 155 0.79 -5.67 7.58
C THR A 155 0.80 -6.96 6.78
N LEU A 156 -0.18 -7.82 7.04
CA LEU A 156 -0.42 -9.05 6.28
C LEU A 156 -1.33 -8.78 5.05
N ASP A 157 -2.09 -7.69 5.10
CA ASP A 157 -3.27 -7.45 4.28
C ASP A 157 -3.14 -6.18 3.42
N HIS A 158 -1.90 -5.87 3.02
CA HIS A 158 -1.55 -4.76 2.14
C HIS A 158 -2.06 -3.40 2.66
N TYR A 159 -1.58 -3.03 3.85
CA TYR A 159 -1.82 -1.76 4.55
C TYR A 159 -3.24 -1.57 5.08
N ARG A 160 -4.10 -2.60 5.07
CA ARG A 160 -5.46 -2.48 5.63
C ARG A 160 -5.41 -2.43 7.15
N THR A 161 -4.62 -3.31 7.77
CA THR A 161 -4.35 -3.35 9.20
C THR A 161 -2.86 -3.40 9.48
N PHE A 162 -2.45 -2.99 10.67
CA PHE A 162 -1.07 -2.97 11.10
C PHE A 162 -0.91 -3.55 12.49
N VAL A 163 0.18 -4.29 12.68
CA VAL A 163 0.67 -4.75 13.99
C VAL A 163 2.00 -4.07 14.25
N GLN A 164 2.16 -3.45 15.41
CA GLN A 164 3.45 -2.90 15.81
C GLN A 164 4.38 -4.05 16.18
N ILE A 165 5.55 -4.09 15.54
CA ILE A 165 6.57 -5.15 15.74
C ILE A 165 7.85 -4.60 16.36
N ARG A 166 8.02 -3.27 16.36
CA ARG A 166 9.05 -2.54 17.12
C ARG A 166 8.53 -1.16 17.51
N GLY A 167 8.72 -0.79 18.77
CA GLY A 167 8.44 0.56 19.28
C GLY A 167 9.37 1.63 18.71
N PRO A 168 9.05 2.92 18.84
CA PRO A 168 10.00 3.99 18.57
C PRO A 168 11.27 3.83 19.41
N SER A 169 12.42 4.15 18.84
CA SER A 169 13.68 4.26 19.58
C SER A 169 13.74 5.63 20.26
N ALA A 170 14.04 5.65 21.55
CA ALA A 170 14.18 6.87 22.34
C ALA A 170 15.43 7.68 21.97
#